data_AF-A0AAJ6J8E8-F1
#
_entry.id   AF-A0AAJ6J8E8-F1
#
_cell.length_a   1.000
_cell.length_b   1.000
_cell.length_c   1.000
_cell.angle_alpha   90.00
_cell.angle_beta   90.00
_cell.angle_gamma   90.00
#
_symmetry.space_group_name_H-M   'P 1'
#
loop_
_entity.id
_entity.type
_entity.pdbx_description
1 polymer ?
#
loop_
_entity_poly.entity_id
_entity_poly.type
_entity_poly.pdbx_seq_one_letter_code
_entity_poly.pdbx_strand_id
1 'polypeptide(L)'
;MTALIFDPIYTSYNDRASQFTELARQRMSRPVRRLPFFDGQTDGQKWLERVWAAVAEAEIIICLGDYVTLRQVGSDAPRLLQRIKEKASEGCPILFQVGGMRHSLTTKQAPEGMEDLLRSFGCNPTDTKVGSELLATSSHSSPYVCEFNNEDNSLNDPELFDGVHKLVGHGAYLLDYEAGSFPIIEASPLHFLVDGKSDFFTSGIPGRRNAVAVRRRRGRELQILLSVSLLKEGYESPGGYVAGIQENREFAANLIDFIDKEARSKERDRADAYDRFATLERMLGQFVYDVLIRKSSSNSLDEFLPERVRKKLWDEKIQRFVYSNAYFADIIEILRDNWPAFEAYFDEDRSTVSKRLFGVNGAQRINLAHPHKAHQLGIRFGGEDVRILKAALAVVQNAVARFSNASQGPS
;
A
#
# COMPACT_ATOMS: atom_id res chain seq x y z
N MET A 1 -25.71 -8.92 4.24
CA MET A 1 -24.78 -7.90 3.71
C MET A 1 -24.31 -7.05 4.87
N THR A 2 -23.09 -7.26 5.36
CA THR A 2 -22.56 -6.66 6.59
C THR A 2 -21.10 -6.23 6.42
N ALA A 3 -20.63 -5.26 7.21
CA ALA A 3 -19.20 -5.03 7.40
C ALA A 3 -18.74 -5.82 8.63
N LEU A 4 -17.72 -6.66 8.48
CA LEU A 4 -17.16 -7.46 9.56
C LEU A 4 -15.89 -6.80 10.10
N ILE A 5 -15.90 -6.41 11.37
CA ILE A 5 -14.69 -6.13 12.13
C ILE A 5 -14.24 -7.45 12.74
N PHE A 6 -13.11 -7.93 12.27
CA PHE A 6 -12.58 -9.27 12.54
C PHE A 6 -11.62 -9.33 13.74
N ASP A 7 -11.77 -8.37 14.65
CA ASP A 7 -11.16 -8.37 15.98
C ASP A 7 -12.29 -8.62 17.00
N PRO A 8 -12.13 -9.49 18.00
CA PRO A 8 -13.23 -9.91 18.87
C PRO A 8 -13.59 -8.84 19.91
N ILE A 9 -14.84 -8.78 20.35
CA ILE A 9 -15.31 -7.93 21.46
C ILE A 9 -14.77 -8.52 22.77
N TYR A 10 -14.07 -7.69 23.54
CA TYR A 10 -13.57 -8.07 24.86
C TYR A 10 -14.54 -7.65 25.95
N THR A 11 -14.62 -8.44 27.03
CA THR A 11 -15.38 -8.09 28.23
C THR A 11 -14.61 -7.19 29.21
N SER A 12 -13.32 -6.92 28.94
CA SER A 12 -12.41 -6.16 29.79
C SER A 12 -11.96 -4.84 29.15
N TYR A 13 -11.23 -4.02 29.91
CA TYR A 13 -10.67 -2.70 29.53
C TYR A 13 -9.75 -2.72 28.28
N ASN A 14 -9.42 -3.89 27.73
CA ASN A 14 -8.53 -4.03 26.58
C ASN A 14 -9.25 -3.96 25.21
N ASP A 15 -10.53 -3.61 25.15
CA ASP A 15 -11.25 -3.46 23.88
C ASP A 15 -10.86 -2.17 23.12
N ARG A 16 -9.69 -2.21 22.46
CA ARG A 16 -9.13 -1.08 21.70
C ARG A 16 -9.71 -0.88 20.31
N ALA A 17 -10.70 -1.67 19.88
CA ALA A 17 -11.36 -1.50 18.60
C ALA A 17 -12.77 -0.90 18.74
N SER A 18 -13.20 -0.56 19.95
CA SER A 18 -14.55 -0.07 20.25
C SER A 18 -14.85 1.24 19.55
N GLN A 19 -13.95 2.23 19.68
CA GLN A 19 -14.13 3.54 19.04
C GLN A 19 -14.18 3.46 17.51
N PHE A 20 -13.33 2.62 16.90
CA PHE A 20 -13.40 2.38 15.45
C PHE A 20 -14.73 1.71 15.07
N THR A 21 -15.17 0.73 15.85
CA THR A 21 -16.44 0.03 15.62
C THR A 21 -17.61 0.99 15.66
N GLU A 22 -17.62 1.91 16.62
CA GLU A 22 -18.68 2.90 16.78
C GLU A 22 -18.66 3.92 15.65
N LEU A 23 -17.48 4.42 15.27
CA LEU A 23 -17.34 5.30 14.11
C LEU A 23 -17.82 4.61 12.82
N ALA A 24 -17.49 3.32 12.63
CA ALA A 24 -17.95 2.54 11.50
C ALA A 24 -19.47 2.40 11.46
N ARG A 25 -20.13 2.19 12.61
CA ARG A 25 -21.60 2.13 12.69
C ARG A 25 -22.27 3.45 12.31
N GLN A 26 -21.65 4.57 12.65
CA GLN A 26 -22.18 5.92 12.35
C GLN A 26 -22.04 6.28 10.87
N ARG A 27 -21.02 5.75 10.20
CA ARG A 27 -20.60 6.18 8.86
C ARG A 27 -21.00 5.22 7.75
N MET A 28 -20.97 3.91 8.02
CA MET A 28 -21.34 2.90 7.01
C MET A 28 -22.86 2.82 6.83
N SER A 29 -23.32 2.64 5.60
CA SER A 29 -24.76 2.39 5.34
C SER A 29 -25.19 0.96 5.63
N ARG A 30 -24.26 0.08 6.01
CA ARG A 30 -24.49 -1.34 6.22
C ARG A 30 -24.28 -1.70 7.69
N PRO A 31 -24.96 -2.74 8.20
CA PRO A 31 -24.74 -3.19 9.58
C PRO A 31 -23.28 -3.58 9.81
N VAL A 32 -22.70 -3.09 10.89
CA VAL A 32 -21.34 -3.45 11.35
C VAL A 32 -21.45 -4.58 12.37
N ARG A 33 -20.85 -5.72 12.05
CA ARG A 33 -20.79 -6.91 12.90
C ARG A 33 -19.39 -7.06 13.47
N ARG A 34 -19.32 -7.39 14.76
CA ARG A 34 -18.09 -7.77 15.47
C ARG A 34 -18.41 -9.00 16.32
N LEU A 35 -17.50 -9.97 16.32
CA LEU A 35 -17.74 -11.25 16.99
C LEU A 35 -17.36 -11.19 18.47
N PRO A 36 -18.06 -11.88 19.38
CA PRO A 36 -17.64 -11.98 20.78
C PRO A 36 -16.36 -12.80 20.90
N PHE A 37 -15.51 -12.44 21.86
CA PHE A 37 -14.37 -13.25 22.27
C PHE A 37 -14.83 -14.65 22.71
N PHE A 38 -14.09 -15.69 22.30
CA PHE A 38 -14.35 -17.04 22.78
C PHE A 38 -13.80 -17.24 24.19
N ASP A 39 -14.70 -17.24 25.17
CA ASP A 39 -14.40 -17.39 26.61
C ASP A 39 -14.50 -18.84 27.13
N GLY A 40 -14.79 -19.80 26.25
CA GLY A 40 -15.00 -21.21 26.59
C GLY A 40 -16.36 -21.53 27.22
N GLN A 41 -17.22 -20.53 27.45
CA GLN A 41 -18.59 -20.74 27.98
C GLN A 41 -19.59 -21.08 26.87
N THR A 42 -19.31 -20.63 25.64
CA THR A 42 -20.09 -21.03 24.45
C THR A 42 -19.55 -22.35 23.91
N ASP A 43 -20.44 -23.19 23.36
CA ASP A 43 -20.03 -24.36 22.58
C ASP A 43 -19.07 -23.97 21.44
N GLY A 44 -17.90 -24.60 21.39
CA GLY A 44 -16.83 -24.24 20.46
C GLY A 44 -17.22 -24.40 19.00
N GLN A 45 -18.00 -25.44 18.68
CA GLN A 45 -18.48 -25.67 17.32
C GLN A 45 -19.46 -24.58 16.88
N LYS A 46 -20.41 -24.22 17.76
CA LYS A 46 -21.32 -23.09 17.50
C LYS A 46 -20.58 -21.76 17.36
N TRP A 47 -19.51 -21.54 18.13
CA TRP A 47 -18.70 -20.34 17.96
C TRP A 47 -17.97 -20.33 16.62
N LEU A 48 -17.38 -21.45 16.22
CA LEU A 48 -16.72 -21.61 14.92
C LEU A 48 -17.70 -21.40 13.76
N GLU A 49 -18.89 -21.98 13.81
CA GLU A 49 -19.96 -21.77 12.82
C GLU A 49 -20.36 -20.29 12.71
N ARG A 50 -20.41 -19.57 13.84
CA ARG A 50 -20.66 -18.11 13.84
C ARG A 50 -19.55 -17.32 13.14
N VAL A 51 -18.29 -17.72 13.31
CA VAL A 51 -17.14 -17.12 12.63
C VAL A 51 -17.25 -17.32 11.12
N TRP A 52 -17.49 -18.56 10.69
CA TRP A 52 -17.65 -18.90 9.27
C TRP A 52 -18.83 -18.17 8.62
N ALA A 53 -19.98 -18.14 9.27
CA ALA A 53 -21.16 -17.40 8.80
C ALA A 53 -20.86 -15.90 8.67
N ALA A 54 -20.17 -15.31 9.64
CA ALA A 54 -19.82 -13.90 9.60
C ALA A 54 -18.91 -13.55 8.41
N VAL A 55 -17.88 -14.38 8.13
CA VAL A 55 -16.99 -14.18 6.98
C VAL A 55 -17.73 -14.40 5.65
N ALA A 56 -18.62 -15.37 5.58
CA ALA A 56 -19.41 -15.63 4.37
C ALA A 56 -20.34 -14.46 4.02
N GLU A 57 -21.05 -13.92 5.01
CA GLU A 57 -22.01 -12.81 4.88
C GLU A 57 -21.36 -11.43 4.70
N ALA A 58 -20.06 -11.31 5.03
CA ALA A 58 -19.33 -10.06 4.97
C ALA A 58 -19.21 -9.55 3.53
N GLU A 59 -19.44 -8.27 3.34
CA GLU A 59 -19.14 -7.54 2.11
C GLU A 59 -17.95 -6.60 2.26
N ILE A 60 -17.51 -6.38 3.50
CA ILE A 60 -16.28 -5.67 3.87
C ILE A 60 -15.67 -6.46 5.03
N ILE A 61 -14.36 -6.68 5.01
CA ILE A 61 -13.63 -7.31 6.11
C ILE A 61 -12.56 -6.34 6.62
N ILE A 62 -12.56 -6.07 7.92
CA ILE A 62 -11.63 -5.14 8.58
C ILE A 62 -10.92 -5.87 9.71
N CYS A 63 -9.59 -5.92 9.66
CA CYS A 63 -8.74 -6.52 10.68
C CYS A 63 -7.84 -5.44 11.27
N LEU A 64 -7.98 -5.09 12.56
CA LEU A 64 -7.24 -3.97 13.16
C LEU A 64 -5.94 -4.42 13.87
N GLY A 65 -5.56 -5.69 13.71
CA GLY A 65 -4.24 -6.17 14.09
C GLY A 65 -4.19 -7.00 15.37
N ASP A 66 -5.35 -7.43 15.89
CA ASP A 66 -5.39 -8.28 17.09
C ASP A 66 -5.27 -9.77 16.76
N TYR A 67 -5.89 -10.20 15.64
CA TYR A 67 -5.83 -11.57 15.11
C TYR A 67 -6.26 -12.68 16.09
N VAL A 68 -6.86 -12.32 17.23
CA VAL A 68 -7.28 -13.28 18.26
C VAL A 68 -8.34 -14.23 17.72
N THR A 69 -9.30 -13.73 16.93
CA THR A 69 -10.30 -14.59 16.26
C THR A 69 -9.62 -15.69 15.43
N LEU A 70 -8.57 -15.34 14.67
CA LEU A 70 -7.81 -16.29 13.87
C LEU A 70 -7.02 -17.29 14.73
N ARG A 71 -6.49 -16.87 15.88
CA ARG A 71 -5.84 -17.79 16.82
C ARG A 71 -6.86 -18.73 17.47
N GLN A 72 -8.04 -18.24 17.80
CA GLN A 72 -9.09 -18.99 18.49
C GLN A 72 -9.75 -20.06 17.60
N VAL A 73 -9.74 -19.92 16.27
CA VAL A 73 -10.20 -20.98 15.35
C VAL A 73 -9.19 -22.13 15.19
N GLY A 74 -7.97 -22.00 15.73
CA GLY A 74 -6.99 -23.08 15.75
C GLY A 74 -6.64 -23.63 14.36
N SER A 75 -6.81 -24.94 14.19
CA SER A 75 -6.51 -25.68 12.95
C SER A 75 -7.32 -25.23 11.72
N ASP A 76 -8.44 -24.53 11.91
CA ASP A 76 -9.25 -24.01 10.81
C ASP A 76 -8.74 -22.66 10.27
N ALA A 77 -7.74 -22.04 10.91
CA ALA A 77 -7.20 -20.75 10.49
C ALA A 77 -6.77 -20.73 9.01
N PRO A 78 -6.04 -21.72 8.46
CA PRO A 78 -5.65 -21.72 7.05
C PRO A 78 -6.86 -21.74 6.10
N ARG A 79 -7.90 -22.52 6.43
CA ARG A 79 -9.13 -22.59 5.63
C ARG A 79 -9.89 -21.26 5.69
N LEU A 80 -9.94 -20.63 6.85
CA LEU A 80 -10.61 -19.35 7.03
C LEU A 80 -9.89 -18.22 6.28
N LEU A 81 -8.55 -18.19 6.32
CA LEU A 81 -7.74 -17.25 5.54
C LEU A 81 -7.92 -17.46 4.04
N GLN A 82 -7.99 -18.71 3.58
CA GLN A 82 -8.31 -19.02 2.19
C GLN A 82 -9.70 -18.49 1.81
N ARG A 83 -10.70 -18.61 2.68
CA ARG A 83 -12.03 -18.01 2.43
C ARG A 83 -11.98 -16.48 2.38
N ILE A 84 -11.20 -15.82 3.23
CA ILE A 84 -11.00 -14.36 3.18
C ILE A 84 -10.37 -13.94 1.84
N LYS A 85 -9.40 -14.71 1.34
CA LYS A 85 -8.77 -14.49 0.02
C LYS A 85 -9.77 -14.62 -1.13
N GLU A 86 -10.66 -15.62 -1.08
CA GLU A 86 -11.75 -15.78 -2.05
C GLU A 86 -12.72 -14.59 -2.02
N LYS A 87 -13.15 -14.16 -0.83
CA LYS A 87 -13.99 -12.97 -0.65
C LYS A 87 -13.35 -11.73 -1.29
N ALA A 88 -12.04 -11.55 -1.09
CA ALA A 88 -11.28 -10.48 -1.73
C ALA A 88 -11.43 -10.51 -3.26
N SER A 89 -11.23 -11.70 -3.84
CA SER A 89 -11.32 -11.98 -5.29
C SER A 89 -12.75 -11.77 -5.83
N GLU A 90 -13.77 -12.04 -5.02
CA GLU A 90 -15.18 -11.77 -5.30
C GLU A 90 -15.51 -10.26 -5.28
N GLY A 91 -14.58 -9.40 -4.84
CA GLY A 91 -14.73 -7.95 -4.80
C GLY A 91 -15.07 -7.37 -3.42
N CYS A 92 -15.00 -8.17 -2.35
CA CYS A 92 -15.10 -7.69 -0.97
C CYS A 92 -13.88 -6.80 -0.65
N PRO A 93 -14.05 -5.52 -0.29
CA PRO A 93 -12.95 -4.71 0.21
C PRO A 93 -12.40 -5.28 1.52
N ILE A 94 -11.08 -5.22 1.64
CA ILE A 94 -10.36 -5.70 2.81
C ILE A 94 -9.44 -4.61 3.35
N LEU A 95 -9.55 -4.31 4.64
CA LEU A 95 -8.65 -3.44 5.38
C LEU A 95 -7.88 -4.27 6.41
N PHE A 96 -6.56 -4.25 6.36
CA PHE A 96 -5.69 -4.91 7.32
C PHE A 96 -4.72 -3.90 7.95
N GLN A 97 -4.78 -3.75 9.27
CA GLN A 97 -3.74 -3.07 10.04
C GLN A 97 -2.81 -4.12 10.65
N VAL A 98 -1.57 -4.17 10.17
CA VAL A 98 -0.53 -5.13 10.55
C VAL A 98 0.53 -4.53 11.48
N GLY A 99 0.23 -3.40 12.13
CA GLY A 99 1.12 -2.75 13.09
C GLY A 99 1.63 -3.70 14.16
N GLY A 100 2.96 -3.84 14.27
CA GLY A 100 3.62 -4.78 15.18
C GLY A 100 3.50 -6.27 14.80
N MET A 101 2.80 -6.61 13.71
CA MET A 101 2.55 -8.00 13.32
C MET A 101 3.83 -8.76 13.03
N ARG A 102 4.93 -8.12 12.58
CA ARG A 102 6.17 -8.87 12.34
C ARG A 102 6.88 -9.34 13.61
N HIS A 103 6.78 -8.60 14.72
CA HIS A 103 7.18 -9.15 16.02
C HIS A 103 6.31 -10.37 16.37
N SER A 104 5.02 -10.34 16.07
CA SER A 104 4.13 -11.50 16.22
C SER A 104 4.42 -12.64 15.22
N LEU A 105 4.84 -12.36 13.98
CA LEU A 105 5.22 -13.35 12.97
C LEU A 105 6.53 -14.04 13.36
N THR A 106 7.53 -13.28 13.81
CA THR A 106 8.83 -13.81 14.25
C THR A 106 8.76 -14.51 15.61
N THR A 107 7.79 -14.16 16.47
CA THR A 107 7.54 -14.84 17.76
C THR A 107 6.47 -15.95 17.70
N LYS A 108 6.02 -16.37 16.49
CA LYS A 108 4.97 -17.39 16.28
C LYS A 108 3.59 -17.05 16.88
N GLN A 109 3.33 -15.79 17.16
CA GLN A 109 2.02 -15.30 17.63
C GLN A 109 1.06 -14.96 16.48
N ALA A 110 1.55 -14.89 15.24
CA ALA A 110 0.71 -14.74 14.07
C ALA A 110 0.09 -16.09 13.66
N PRO A 111 -1.19 -16.12 13.25
CA PRO A 111 -1.84 -17.33 12.75
C PRO A 111 -1.11 -17.92 11.54
N GLU A 112 -1.06 -19.26 11.48
CA GLU A 112 -0.53 -20.00 10.33
C GLU A 112 -1.23 -19.55 9.03
N GLY A 113 -0.46 -19.33 7.96
CA GLY A 113 -0.97 -18.88 6.65
C GLY A 113 -1.19 -17.37 6.51
N MET A 114 -0.99 -16.55 7.56
CA MET A 114 -1.11 -15.10 7.46
C MET A 114 -0.12 -14.49 6.46
N GLU A 115 1.14 -14.96 6.45
CA GLU A 115 2.13 -14.50 5.46
C GLU A 115 1.69 -14.81 4.03
N ASP A 116 1.11 -15.98 3.79
CA ASP A 116 0.63 -16.37 2.46
C ASP A 116 -0.58 -15.53 2.03
N LEU A 117 -1.45 -15.15 2.97
CA LEU A 117 -2.54 -14.21 2.69
C LEU A 117 -1.99 -12.85 2.27
N LEU A 118 -1.08 -12.27 3.04
CA LEU A 118 -0.47 -10.97 2.76
C LEU A 118 0.31 -10.99 1.43
N ARG A 119 1.09 -12.06 1.19
CA ARG A 119 1.78 -12.28 -0.08
C ARG A 119 0.80 -12.34 -1.25
N SER A 120 -0.37 -12.97 -1.07
CA SER A 120 -1.40 -13.01 -2.11
C SER A 120 -2.04 -11.65 -2.42
N PHE A 121 -2.01 -10.73 -1.46
CA PHE A 121 -2.35 -9.33 -1.67
C PHE A 121 -1.17 -8.51 -2.20
N GLY A 122 -0.06 -9.16 -2.57
CA GLY A 122 1.11 -8.51 -3.12
C GLY A 122 1.69 -7.47 -2.18
N CYS A 123 1.60 -7.66 -0.87
CA CYS A 123 2.20 -6.77 0.11
C CYS A 123 2.68 -7.52 1.35
N ASN A 124 3.92 -7.29 1.77
CA ASN A 124 4.54 -7.98 2.90
C ASN A 124 5.24 -6.99 3.84
N PRO A 125 5.03 -7.06 5.16
CA PRO A 125 5.80 -6.27 6.12
C PRO A 125 7.29 -6.63 6.08
N THR A 126 8.16 -5.62 6.11
CA THR A 126 9.61 -5.81 6.23
C THR A 126 10.08 -5.69 7.69
N ASP A 127 11.38 -5.89 7.94
CA ASP A 127 12.00 -5.78 9.27
C ASP A 127 12.42 -4.33 9.53
N THR A 128 12.31 -3.46 8.53
CA THR A 128 12.73 -2.08 8.63
C THR A 128 11.69 -1.29 9.40
N LYS A 129 12.03 -0.94 10.64
CA LYS A 129 11.25 -0.04 11.48
C LYS A 129 11.39 1.38 10.93
N VAL A 130 10.30 2.13 10.98
CA VAL A 130 10.29 3.56 10.69
C VAL A 130 10.19 4.30 12.01
N GLY A 131 10.98 5.35 12.17
CA GLY A 131 10.89 6.28 13.28
C GLY A 131 10.98 7.71 12.77
N SER A 132 10.49 8.66 13.57
CA SER A 132 10.61 10.10 13.30
C SER A 132 11.46 10.72 14.41
N GLU A 133 12.37 11.63 14.07
CA GLU A 133 12.99 12.49 15.08
C GLU A 133 11.90 13.42 15.63
N LEU A 134 11.35 13.07 16.79
CA LEU A 134 10.29 13.86 17.42
C LEU A 134 10.86 15.22 17.85
N LEU A 135 10.57 16.27 17.08
CA LEU A 135 10.60 17.64 17.57
C LEU A 135 9.41 17.81 18.54
N ALA A 136 9.64 17.46 19.81
CA ALA A 136 8.94 17.95 20.99
C ALA A 136 7.45 18.32 20.81
N THR A 137 6.56 17.34 20.58
CA THR A 137 5.10 17.57 20.70
C THR A 137 4.42 16.55 21.61
N SER A 138 4.95 16.44 22.83
CA SER A 138 4.31 16.06 24.11
C SER A 138 5.33 15.33 24.97
N SER A 139 5.46 15.74 26.23
CA SER A 139 6.51 15.33 27.18
C SER A 139 6.52 13.84 27.55
N HIS A 140 5.72 13.00 26.89
CA HIS A 140 5.45 11.61 27.29
C HIS A 140 5.16 10.67 26.09
N SER A 141 5.63 10.96 24.87
CA SER A 141 5.41 10.08 23.71
C SER A 141 6.41 8.92 23.64
N SER A 142 5.93 7.72 23.27
CA SER A 142 6.80 6.56 23.01
C SER A 142 7.82 6.84 21.90
N PRO A 143 9.09 6.37 22.03
CA PRO A 143 10.12 6.57 21.00
C PRO A 143 9.81 5.86 19.67
N TYR A 144 8.76 5.03 19.62
CA TYR A 144 8.29 4.35 18.42
C TYR A 144 7.05 5.00 17.79
N VAL A 145 6.75 6.24 18.19
CA VAL A 145 5.74 7.07 17.53
C VAL A 145 6.33 7.68 16.26
N CYS A 146 5.56 7.62 15.18
CA CYS A 146 5.87 8.21 13.89
C CYS A 146 4.82 9.26 13.54
N GLU A 147 5.27 10.34 12.90
CA GLU A 147 4.42 11.42 12.43
C GLU A 147 4.50 11.52 10.91
N PHE A 148 3.35 11.39 10.23
CA PHE A 148 3.25 11.51 8.77
C PHE A 148 2.39 12.73 8.43
N ASN A 149 2.95 13.67 7.69
CA ASN A 149 2.33 14.95 7.38
C ASN A 149 2.09 15.13 5.87
N ASN A 150 1.15 15.99 5.51
CA ASN A 150 0.97 16.36 4.10
C ASN A 150 2.13 17.23 3.58
N GLU A 151 2.76 18.05 4.44
CA GLU A 151 3.83 18.99 4.06
C GLU A 151 5.13 18.29 3.62
N ASP A 152 5.42 17.12 4.15
CA ASP A 152 6.61 16.33 3.79
C ASP A 152 6.32 15.28 2.70
N ASN A 153 5.12 15.35 2.09
CA ASN A 153 4.60 14.42 1.10
C ASN A 153 4.57 12.95 1.56
N SER A 154 4.43 12.70 2.87
CA SER A 154 4.24 11.33 3.37
C SER A 154 2.81 10.81 3.20
N LEU A 155 1.82 11.69 2.97
CA LEU A 155 0.42 11.34 2.73
C LEU A 155 0.09 11.47 1.24
N ASN A 156 -0.26 10.36 0.55
CA ASN A 156 -0.32 10.30 -0.92
C ASN A 156 -1.70 10.09 -1.53
N ASP A 157 -2.70 9.66 -0.76
CA ASP A 157 -4.07 9.39 -1.24
C ASP A 157 -5.04 10.55 -0.90
N PRO A 158 -5.40 11.41 -1.87
CA PRO A 158 -6.18 12.60 -1.60
C PRO A 158 -7.60 12.32 -1.10
N GLU A 159 -8.19 11.18 -1.45
CA GLU A 159 -9.53 10.82 -0.99
C GLU A 159 -9.50 10.37 0.47
N LEU A 160 -8.43 9.70 0.90
CA LEU A 160 -8.26 9.27 2.29
C LEU A 160 -7.79 10.40 3.21
N PHE A 161 -7.05 11.38 2.69
CA PHE A 161 -6.46 12.48 3.47
C PHE A 161 -7.16 13.83 3.28
N ASP A 162 -8.39 13.86 2.76
CA ASP A 162 -9.18 15.09 2.72
C ASP A 162 -9.41 15.61 4.16
N GLY A 163 -9.06 16.87 4.43
CA GLY A 163 -9.07 17.43 5.79
C GLY A 163 -8.04 16.86 6.77
N VAL A 164 -7.14 15.96 6.35
CA VAL A 164 -6.11 15.34 7.20
C VAL A 164 -4.74 15.95 6.88
N HIS A 165 -4.19 16.70 7.83
CA HIS A 165 -2.86 17.32 7.68
C HIS A 165 -1.73 16.48 8.27
N LYS A 166 -2.07 15.63 9.25
CA LYS A 166 -1.13 14.89 10.07
C LYS A 166 -1.74 13.59 10.53
N LEU A 167 -0.92 12.54 10.56
CA LEU A 167 -1.18 11.27 11.21
C LEU A 167 -0.13 11.01 12.27
N VAL A 168 -0.56 10.45 13.39
CA VAL A 168 0.34 10.02 14.46
C VAL A 168 0.10 8.54 14.71
N GLY A 169 1.10 7.72 14.44
CA GLY A 169 0.99 6.27 14.54
C GLY A 169 2.13 5.67 15.34
N HIS A 170 1.96 4.41 15.72
CA HIS A 170 2.98 3.68 16.49
C HIS A 170 3.37 2.38 15.81
N GLY A 171 4.66 2.03 15.92
CA GLY A 171 5.19 0.74 15.48
C GLY A 171 5.08 0.56 13.97
N ALA A 172 5.46 1.58 13.21
CA ALA A 172 5.46 1.56 11.75
C ALA A 172 6.63 0.72 11.20
N TYR A 173 6.35 -0.02 10.14
CA TYR A 173 7.34 -0.81 9.40
C TYR A 173 7.25 -0.50 7.92
N LEU A 174 8.35 -0.63 7.18
CA LEU A 174 8.24 -0.58 5.72
C LEU A 174 7.47 -1.80 5.20
N LEU A 175 6.77 -1.60 4.10
CA LEU A 175 6.07 -2.63 3.35
C LEU A 175 6.82 -2.89 2.04
N ASP A 176 7.06 -4.17 1.75
CA ASP A 176 7.29 -4.63 0.38
C ASP A 176 5.93 -4.73 -0.33
N TYR A 177 5.86 -4.37 -1.62
CA TYR A 177 4.64 -4.45 -2.41
C TYR A 177 4.89 -4.68 -3.92
N GLU A 178 3.95 -5.39 -4.55
CA GLU A 178 3.94 -5.78 -5.95
C GLU A 178 3.40 -4.67 -6.88
N ALA A 179 3.39 -4.95 -8.20
CA ALA A 179 2.90 -4.03 -9.22
C ALA A 179 1.38 -3.98 -9.15
N GLY A 180 0.82 -2.77 -9.20
CA GLY A 180 -0.62 -2.57 -8.97
C GLY A 180 -1.00 -2.25 -7.52
N SER A 181 0.00 -2.08 -6.65
CA SER A 181 -0.16 -1.47 -5.33
C SER A 181 0.35 -0.02 -5.35
N PHE A 182 -0.41 0.87 -4.73
CA PHE A 182 -0.13 2.29 -4.59
C PHE A 182 0.21 2.62 -3.13
N PRO A 183 1.36 3.25 -2.84
CA PRO A 183 1.72 3.65 -1.49
C PRO A 183 0.86 4.84 -1.04
N ILE A 184 0.02 4.64 -0.02
CA ILE A 184 -0.85 5.69 0.50
C ILE A 184 -0.20 6.48 1.64
N ILE A 185 0.70 5.86 2.40
CA ILE A 185 1.55 6.56 3.39
C ILE A 185 3.01 6.13 3.16
N GLU A 186 3.92 7.08 3.10
CA GLU A 186 5.35 6.87 2.87
C GLU A 186 6.21 7.52 3.97
N ALA A 187 7.31 6.88 4.34
CA ALA A 187 8.34 7.50 5.16
C ALA A 187 9.11 8.53 4.32
N SER A 188 8.96 9.80 4.69
CA SER A 188 9.67 10.95 4.11
C SER A 188 11.14 11.00 4.54
N PRO A 189 11.97 11.90 3.96
CA PRO A 189 13.35 12.10 4.41
C PRO A 189 13.52 12.58 5.85
N LEU A 190 12.44 12.99 6.54
CA LEU A 190 12.45 13.34 7.96
C LEU A 190 12.35 12.12 8.88
N HIS A 191 12.11 10.95 8.29
CA HIS A 191 12.07 9.68 9.00
C HIS A 191 13.43 9.01 8.96
N PHE A 192 13.79 8.33 10.04
CA PHE A 192 14.91 7.41 10.07
C PHE A 192 14.41 5.97 9.96
N LEU A 193 15.22 5.13 9.32
CA LEU A 193 14.92 3.73 9.08
C LEU A 193 15.92 2.86 9.83
N VAL A 194 15.41 1.89 10.58
CA VAL A 194 16.23 0.97 11.38
C VAL A 194 15.97 -0.45 10.92
N ASP A 195 17.01 -1.17 10.53
CA ASP A 195 16.90 -2.60 10.24
C ASP A 195 16.64 -3.36 11.55
N GLY A 196 15.46 -3.95 11.68
CA GLY A 196 15.05 -4.67 12.89
C GLY A 196 15.84 -5.94 13.20
N LYS A 197 16.71 -6.43 12.31
CA LYS A 197 17.62 -7.56 12.61
C LYS A 197 18.94 -7.14 13.23
N SER A 198 19.45 -5.98 12.82
CA SER A 198 20.78 -5.51 13.16
C SER A 198 20.76 -4.27 14.05
N ASP A 199 19.58 -3.66 14.21
CA ASP A 199 19.32 -2.38 14.87
C ASP A 199 20.20 -1.22 14.36
N PHE A 200 20.74 -1.35 13.14
CA PHE A 200 21.49 -0.30 12.47
C PHE A 200 20.59 0.56 11.58
N PHE A 201 20.99 1.82 11.40
CA PHE A 201 20.40 2.68 10.39
C PHE A 201 20.58 2.08 9.00
N THR A 202 19.52 2.09 8.21
CA THR A 202 19.54 1.58 6.84
C THR A 202 18.92 2.60 5.88
N SER A 203 19.26 2.50 4.60
CA SER A 203 18.45 3.11 3.56
C SER A 203 17.30 2.18 3.19
N GLY A 204 16.16 2.75 2.81
CA GLY A 204 15.01 1.98 2.31
C GLY A 204 15.35 1.01 1.17
N ILE A 205 14.36 0.23 0.74
CA ILE A 205 14.56 -0.80 -0.27
C ILE A 205 14.89 -0.14 -1.62
N PRO A 206 16.07 -0.38 -2.22
CA PRO A 206 16.42 0.19 -3.50
C PRO A 206 15.36 -0.09 -4.57
N GLY A 207 14.96 0.94 -5.32
CA GLY A 207 13.95 0.84 -6.39
C GLY A 207 12.49 0.84 -5.90
N ARG A 208 12.21 1.03 -4.60
CA ARG A 208 10.85 1.11 -4.05
C ARG A 208 10.69 2.32 -3.17
N ARG A 209 9.47 2.86 -3.12
CA ARG A 209 9.14 3.92 -2.16
C ARG A 209 8.99 3.31 -0.76
N ASN A 210 9.36 4.08 0.27
CA ASN A 210 9.35 3.65 1.66
C ASN A 210 7.94 3.63 2.25
N ALA A 211 7.07 2.77 1.71
CA ALA A 211 5.67 2.74 2.10
C ALA A 211 5.48 2.13 3.49
N VAL A 212 4.65 2.75 4.32
CA VAL A 212 4.11 2.18 5.57
C VAL A 212 2.63 1.83 5.45
N ALA A 213 1.99 2.28 4.38
CA ALA A 213 0.65 1.85 4.02
C ALA A 213 0.52 1.76 2.50
N VAL A 214 -0.18 0.74 2.03
CA VAL A 214 -0.44 0.55 0.60
C VAL A 214 -1.92 0.25 0.35
N ARG A 215 -2.38 0.69 -0.81
CA ARG A 215 -3.67 0.32 -1.39
C ARG A 215 -3.41 -0.49 -2.64
N ARG A 216 -3.96 -1.69 -2.73
CA ARG A 216 -3.95 -2.51 -3.93
C ARG A 216 -5.33 -2.54 -4.56
N ARG A 217 -5.38 -2.37 -5.88
CA ARG A 217 -6.59 -2.56 -6.65
C ARG A 217 -6.31 -3.43 -7.87
N ARG A 218 -7.07 -4.51 -8.02
CA ARG A 218 -6.98 -5.40 -9.17
C ARG A 218 -8.37 -5.80 -9.65
N GLY A 219 -8.87 -5.12 -10.68
CA GLY A 219 -10.24 -5.32 -11.15
C GLY A 219 -11.26 -4.92 -10.07
N ARG A 220 -11.95 -5.91 -9.49
CA ARG A 220 -12.91 -5.69 -8.39
C ARG A 220 -12.28 -5.74 -7.01
N GLU A 221 -11.10 -6.35 -6.90
CA GLU A 221 -10.35 -6.49 -5.65
C GLU A 221 -9.90 -5.12 -5.13
N LEU A 222 -10.14 -4.86 -3.85
CA LEU A 222 -9.60 -3.72 -3.11
C LEU A 222 -9.02 -4.21 -1.78
N GLN A 223 -7.73 -3.95 -1.58
CA GLN A 223 -7.06 -4.20 -0.30
C GLN A 223 -6.35 -2.94 0.17
N ILE A 224 -6.46 -2.63 1.46
CA ILE A 224 -5.67 -1.58 2.12
C ILE A 224 -4.89 -2.25 3.24
N LEU A 225 -3.57 -2.08 3.22
CA LEU A 225 -2.66 -2.58 4.25
C LEU A 225 -1.99 -1.41 4.96
N LEU A 226 -2.10 -1.36 6.29
CA LEU A 226 -1.47 -0.36 7.14
C LEU A 226 -0.46 -1.07 8.06
N SER A 227 0.85 -0.81 7.94
CA SER A 227 1.87 -1.38 8.84
C SER A 227 2.06 -0.61 10.13
N VAL A 228 1.30 0.47 10.32
CA VAL A 228 1.35 1.37 11.46
C VAL A 228 0.03 1.29 12.22
N SER A 229 0.08 1.33 13.55
CA SER A 229 -1.11 1.38 14.38
C SER A 229 -1.69 2.79 14.39
N LEU A 230 -2.84 2.99 13.72
CA LEU A 230 -3.55 4.27 13.60
C LEU A 230 -5.01 4.19 14.07
N LEU A 231 -5.64 3.02 13.91
CA LEU A 231 -7.09 2.86 14.01
C LEU A 231 -7.59 2.32 15.35
N LYS A 232 -6.68 1.83 16.19
CA LYS A 232 -6.98 1.34 17.55
C LYS A 232 -6.96 2.50 18.54
N GLU A 233 -7.64 2.35 19.66
CA GLU A 233 -7.63 3.33 20.75
C GLU A 233 -6.22 3.52 21.32
N GLY A 234 -5.86 4.75 21.67
CA GLY A 234 -4.58 5.06 22.32
C GLY A 234 -4.47 4.43 23.71
N TYR A 235 -3.25 4.31 24.22
CA TYR A 235 -3.00 3.72 25.55
C TYR A 235 -1.68 4.21 26.13
N GLU A 236 -1.56 4.15 27.45
CA GLU A 236 -0.29 4.39 28.14
C GLU A 236 0.58 3.13 28.12
N SER A 237 1.83 3.29 27.72
CA SER A 237 2.86 2.25 27.78
C SER A 237 4.00 2.70 28.72
N PRO A 238 4.88 1.78 29.17
CA PRO A 238 6.06 2.17 29.94
C PRO A 238 6.97 3.18 29.21
N GLY A 239 6.92 3.21 27.88
CA GLY A 239 7.66 4.16 27.06
C GLY A 239 6.95 5.49 26.84
N GLY A 240 5.73 5.68 27.34
CA GLY A 240 4.88 6.84 27.10
C GLY A 240 3.54 6.51 26.48
N TYR A 241 2.75 7.54 26.19
CA TYR A 241 1.47 7.44 25.50
C TYR A 241 1.65 7.04 24.04
N VAL A 242 0.84 6.08 23.61
CA VAL A 242 0.75 5.60 22.24
C VAL A 242 -0.54 6.14 21.64
N ALA A 243 -0.39 6.98 20.61
CA ALA A 243 -1.51 7.56 19.87
C ALA A 243 -2.35 6.49 19.15
N GLY A 244 -3.58 6.85 18.82
CA GLY A 244 -4.55 5.96 18.22
C GLY A 244 -5.63 6.72 17.44
N ILE A 245 -6.84 6.17 17.44
CA ILE A 245 -7.94 6.69 16.62
C ILE A 245 -8.37 8.11 17.00
N GLN A 246 -8.13 8.58 18.23
CA GLN A 246 -8.53 9.93 18.64
C GLN A 246 -7.75 10.99 17.85
N GLU A 247 -6.45 10.79 17.71
CA GLU A 247 -5.56 11.67 16.96
C GLU A 247 -5.75 11.51 15.44
N ASN A 248 -6.27 10.37 14.99
CA ASN A 248 -6.43 10.02 13.58
C ASN A 248 -7.91 9.91 13.14
N ARG A 249 -8.83 10.56 13.85
CA ARG A 249 -10.29 10.33 13.71
C ARG A 249 -10.81 10.65 12.31
N GLU A 250 -10.38 11.76 11.73
CA GLU A 250 -10.80 12.19 10.40
C GLU A 250 -10.34 11.21 9.32
N PHE A 251 -9.08 10.77 9.40
CA PHE A 251 -8.56 9.71 8.52
C PHE A 251 -9.35 8.41 8.66
N ALA A 252 -9.67 7.98 9.88
CA ALA A 252 -10.49 6.79 10.09
C ALA A 252 -11.89 6.95 9.47
N ALA A 253 -12.50 8.12 9.57
CA ALA A 253 -13.80 8.42 8.95
C ALA A 253 -13.73 8.38 7.41
N ASN A 254 -12.72 9.02 6.81
CA ASN A 254 -12.49 8.99 5.37
C ASN A 254 -12.25 7.57 4.85
N LEU A 255 -11.46 6.78 5.59
CA LEU A 255 -11.17 5.39 5.27
C LEU A 255 -12.44 4.53 5.29
N ILE A 256 -13.30 4.71 6.30
CA ILE A 256 -14.58 4.00 6.42
C ILE A 256 -15.52 4.35 5.26
N ASP A 257 -15.66 5.63 4.95
CA ASP A 257 -16.50 6.10 3.84
C ASP A 257 -15.99 5.56 2.50
N PHE A 258 -14.67 5.58 2.30
CA PHE A 258 -14.02 5.06 1.10
C PHE A 258 -14.31 3.57 0.90
N ILE A 259 -14.05 2.72 1.90
CA ILE A 259 -14.26 1.27 1.77
C ILE A 259 -15.74 0.91 1.60
N ASP A 260 -16.65 1.65 2.24
CA ASP A 260 -18.08 1.43 2.11
C ASP A 260 -18.60 1.83 0.72
N LYS A 261 -18.16 2.99 0.20
CA LYS A 261 -18.44 3.42 -1.17
C LYS A 261 -17.91 2.42 -2.19
N GLU A 262 -16.70 1.90 -1.99
CA GLU A 262 -16.08 0.95 -2.90
C GLU A 262 -16.82 -0.39 -2.93
N ALA A 263 -17.34 -0.86 -1.79
CA ALA A 263 -18.20 -2.02 -1.76
C ALA A 263 -19.55 -1.82 -2.51
N ARG A 264 -19.97 -0.57 -2.78
CA ARG A 264 -21.21 -0.25 -3.53
C ARG A 264 -20.99 0.01 -5.03
N SER A 265 -19.80 0.45 -5.45
CA SER A 265 -19.60 0.98 -6.80
C SER A 265 -19.48 -0.12 -7.87
N LYS A 266 -20.27 -0.01 -8.96
CA LYS A 266 -20.15 -0.85 -10.16
C LYS A 266 -19.27 -0.23 -11.27
N GLU A 267 -18.96 1.07 -11.20
CA GLU A 267 -18.10 1.81 -12.14
C GLU A 267 -17.07 2.67 -11.40
N ARG A 268 -15.80 2.63 -11.84
CA ARG A 268 -14.61 2.85 -11.00
C ARG A 268 -13.49 3.62 -11.72
N ASP A 269 -13.80 4.50 -12.67
CA ASP A 269 -12.84 5.02 -13.65
C ASP A 269 -11.71 5.90 -13.06
N ARG A 270 -11.99 6.72 -12.03
CA ARG A 270 -10.96 7.63 -11.46
C ARG A 270 -9.88 6.88 -10.68
N ALA A 271 -10.26 5.95 -9.83
CA ALA A 271 -9.30 5.10 -9.11
C ALA A 271 -8.56 4.17 -10.08
N ASP A 272 -9.28 3.60 -11.07
CA ASP A 272 -8.68 2.78 -12.12
C ASP A 272 -7.64 3.56 -12.94
N ALA A 273 -7.84 4.86 -13.19
CA ALA A 273 -6.84 5.69 -13.85
C ALA A 273 -5.54 5.85 -13.04
N TYR A 274 -5.63 6.17 -11.74
CA TYR A 274 -4.44 6.29 -10.89
C TYR A 274 -3.71 4.96 -10.73
N ASP A 275 -4.45 3.87 -10.48
CA ASP A 275 -3.84 2.57 -10.27
C ASP A 275 -3.15 2.05 -11.55
N ARG A 276 -3.75 2.30 -12.73
CA ARG A 276 -3.12 2.00 -14.02
C ARG A 276 -1.89 2.85 -14.27
N PHE A 277 -1.93 4.14 -13.97
CA PHE A 277 -0.78 5.02 -14.12
C PHE A 277 0.38 4.57 -13.24
N ALA A 278 0.12 4.31 -11.95
CA ALA A 278 1.13 3.82 -11.02
C ALA A 278 1.72 2.48 -11.46
N THR A 279 0.87 1.56 -11.95
CA THR A 279 1.32 0.28 -12.50
C THR A 279 2.23 0.48 -13.71
N LEU A 280 1.81 1.33 -14.65
CA LEU A 280 2.55 1.65 -15.86
C LEU A 280 3.91 2.30 -15.55
N GLU A 281 3.93 3.32 -14.69
CA GLU A 281 5.15 4.02 -14.28
C GLU A 281 6.15 3.05 -13.66
N ARG A 282 5.69 2.21 -12.73
CA ARG A 282 6.54 1.24 -12.03
C ARG A 282 7.05 0.14 -12.96
N MET A 283 6.17 -0.44 -13.79
CA MET A 283 6.57 -1.47 -14.74
C MET A 283 7.59 -0.94 -15.75
N LEU A 284 7.36 0.26 -16.27
CA LEU A 284 8.28 0.87 -17.22
C LEU A 284 9.61 1.21 -16.56
N GLY A 285 9.60 1.78 -15.35
CA GLY A 285 10.82 2.10 -14.60
C GLY A 285 11.66 0.86 -14.31
N GLN A 286 11.04 -0.21 -13.82
CA GLN A 286 11.74 -1.47 -13.56
C GLN A 286 12.28 -2.08 -14.86
N PHE A 287 11.49 -2.09 -15.92
CA PHE A 287 11.90 -2.62 -17.22
C PHE A 287 13.12 -1.88 -17.79
N VAL A 288 13.10 -0.54 -17.75
CA VAL A 288 14.23 0.30 -18.18
C VAL A 288 15.47 0.01 -17.35
N TYR A 289 15.31 -0.11 -16.03
CA TYR A 289 16.39 -0.45 -15.12
C TYR A 289 17.01 -1.81 -15.47
N ASP A 290 16.19 -2.86 -15.58
CA ASP A 290 16.65 -4.23 -15.81
C ASP A 290 17.37 -4.41 -17.15
N VAL A 291 16.89 -3.76 -18.22
CA VAL A 291 17.52 -3.82 -19.54
C VAL A 291 18.86 -3.10 -19.54
N LEU A 292 18.91 -1.88 -19.00
CA LEU A 292 20.11 -1.05 -19.07
C LEU A 292 21.19 -1.50 -18.10
N ILE A 293 20.82 -1.98 -16.91
CA ILE A 293 21.82 -2.46 -15.94
C ILE A 293 22.58 -3.67 -16.47
N ARG A 294 21.93 -4.54 -17.26
CA ARG A 294 22.59 -5.67 -17.94
C ARG A 294 23.57 -5.24 -19.03
N LYS A 295 23.39 -4.04 -19.59
CA LYS A 295 24.28 -3.45 -20.58
C LYS A 295 25.35 -2.56 -19.96
N SER A 296 25.21 -2.19 -18.68
CA SER A 296 26.15 -1.34 -17.96
C SER A 296 27.46 -2.06 -17.72
N SER A 297 28.57 -1.34 -17.88
CA SER A 297 29.89 -1.84 -17.47
C SER A 297 30.13 -1.74 -15.96
N SER A 298 29.37 -0.87 -15.27
CA SER A 298 29.53 -0.53 -13.86
C SER A 298 28.36 -1.03 -12.98
N ASN A 299 27.43 -1.81 -13.54
CA ASN A 299 26.16 -2.16 -12.91
C ASN A 299 25.39 -0.92 -12.43
N SER A 300 25.47 0.18 -13.17
CA SER A 300 24.83 1.45 -12.85
C SER A 300 24.09 2.02 -14.07
N LEU A 301 22.99 2.72 -13.79
CA LEU A 301 22.11 3.32 -14.80
C LEU A 301 22.64 4.67 -15.31
N ASP A 302 23.51 5.32 -14.54
CA ASP A 302 24.03 6.68 -14.78
C ASP A 302 24.69 6.87 -16.14
N GLU A 303 25.38 5.84 -16.66
CA GLU A 303 25.97 5.79 -18.01
C GLU A 303 24.93 6.08 -19.12
N PHE A 304 23.68 5.64 -18.90
CA PHE A 304 22.60 5.70 -19.89
C PHE A 304 21.63 6.87 -19.67
N LEU A 305 21.81 7.66 -18.61
CA LEU A 305 20.94 8.79 -18.33
C LEU A 305 21.18 9.94 -19.32
N PRO A 306 20.13 10.46 -19.98
CA PRO A 306 20.21 11.72 -20.71
C PRO A 306 20.66 12.85 -19.80
N GLU A 307 21.42 13.81 -20.31
CA GLU A 307 22.04 14.88 -19.50
C GLU A 307 21.03 15.63 -18.62
N ARG A 308 19.85 15.92 -19.19
CA ARG A 308 18.74 16.58 -18.48
C ARG A 308 18.25 15.77 -17.29
N VAL A 309 18.09 14.46 -17.47
CA VAL A 309 17.64 13.56 -16.40
C VAL A 309 18.74 13.39 -15.36
N ARG A 310 20.00 13.25 -15.80
CA ARG A 310 21.17 13.12 -14.91
C ARG A 310 21.26 14.29 -13.92
N LYS A 311 21.13 15.54 -14.38
CA LYS A 311 21.13 16.73 -13.51
C LYS A 311 20.01 16.72 -12.47
N LYS A 312 18.83 16.19 -12.83
CA LYS A 312 17.66 16.15 -11.96
C LYS A 312 17.74 15.04 -10.89
N LEU A 313 18.38 13.93 -11.23
CA LEU A 313 18.50 12.77 -10.32
C LEU A 313 19.70 12.85 -9.40
N TRP A 314 20.68 13.73 -9.68
CA TRP A 314 21.84 13.92 -8.82
C TRP A 314 21.45 14.70 -7.55
N ASP A 315 21.73 14.13 -6.39
CA ASP A 315 21.59 14.82 -5.11
C ASP A 315 22.97 15.27 -4.62
N GLU A 316 23.18 16.59 -4.58
CA GLU A 316 24.44 17.20 -4.17
C GLU A 316 24.79 16.94 -2.70
N LYS A 317 23.79 16.76 -1.82
CA LYS A 317 24.01 16.59 -0.37
C LYS A 317 24.61 15.22 -0.05
N ILE A 318 24.13 14.20 -0.75
CA ILE A 318 24.53 12.80 -0.55
C ILE A 318 25.46 12.29 -1.66
N GLN A 319 25.82 13.14 -2.62
CA GLN A 319 26.71 12.88 -3.75
C GLN A 319 26.41 11.58 -4.49
N ARG A 320 25.12 11.32 -4.78
CA ARG A 320 24.68 10.12 -5.51
C ARG A 320 23.42 10.38 -6.32
N PHE A 321 23.18 9.50 -7.30
CA PHE A 321 21.92 9.49 -8.06
C PHE A 321 20.78 8.88 -7.23
N VAL A 322 19.67 9.60 -7.15
CA VAL A 322 18.43 9.19 -6.47
C VAL A 322 17.38 8.87 -7.53
N TYR A 323 17.40 7.62 -8.02
CA TYR A 323 16.52 7.17 -9.11
C TYR A 323 15.03 7.25 -8.79
N SER A 324 14.65 7.24 -7.50
CA SER A 324 13.26 7.42 -7.06
C SER A 324 12.69 8.80 -7.40
N ASN A 325 13.52 9.78 -7.76
CA ASN A 325 13.10 11.12 -8.16
C ASN A 325 12.74 11.22 -9.65
N ALA A 326 12.93 10.14 -10.42
CA ALA A 326 12.56 10.11 -11.84
C ALA A 326 11.04 10.07 -11.99
N TYR A 327 10.48 11.03 -12.72
CA TYR A 327 9.08 11.03 -13.08
C TYR A 327 8.85 10.19 -14.33
N PHE A 328 7.61 9.77 -14.58
CA PHE A 328 7.24 9.03 -15.78
C PHE A 328 7.79 9.62 -17.10
N ALA A 329 7.79 10.95 -17.26
CA ALA A 329 8.37 11.62 -18.43
C ALA A 329 9.88 11.36 -18.57
N ASP A 330 10.61 11.39 -17.45
CA ASP A 330 12.06 11.15 -17.43
C ASP A 330 12.35 9.69 -17.81
N ILE A 331 11.53 8.73 -17.35
CA ILE A 331 11.63 7.31 -17.72
C ILE A 331 11.44 7.12 -19.22
N ILE A 332 10.48 7.82 -19.84
CA ILE A 332 10.26 7.77 -21.29
C ILE A 332 11.45 8.38 -22.04
N GLU A 333 12.03 9.48 -21.55
CA GLU A 333 13.23 10.06 -22.16
C GLU A 333 14.42 9.09 -22.13
N ILE A 334 14.67 8.41 -21.00
CA ILE A 334 15.71 7.37 -20.89
C ILE A 334 15.46 6.25 -21.91
N LEU A 335 14.23 5.71 -21.98
CA LEU A 335 13.86 4.68 -22.94
C LEU A 335 14.12 5.15 -24.39
N ARG A 336 13.67 6.37 -24.70
CA ARG A 336 13.74 6.93 -26.05
C ARG A 336 15.18 7.14 -26.50
N ASP A 337 16.05 7.63 -25.62
CA ASP A 337 17.44 7.94 -25.96
C ASP A 337 18.29 6.65 -26.05
N ASN A 338 17.86 5.59 -25.37
CA ASN A 338 18.51 4.27 -25.42
C ASN A 338 17.75 3.25 -26.27
N TRP A 339 16.89 3.69 -27.21
CA TRP A 339 16.00 2.81 -27.99
C TRP A 339 16.64 1.55 -28.61
N PRO A 340 17.88 1.59 -29.15
CA PRO A 340 18.53 0.40 -29.69
C PRO A 340 18.68 -0.75 -28.68
N ALA A 341 18.67 -0.46 -27.37
CA ALA A 341 18.68 -1.49 -26.33
C ALA A 341 17.32 -2.17 -26.12
N PHE A 342 16.23 -1.54 -26.57
CA PHE A 342 14.86 -1.94 -26.31
C PHE A 342 14.10 -2.42 -27.55
N GLU A 343 14.57 -2.09 -28.75
CA GLU A 343 13.89 -2.34 -30.01
C GLU A 343 13.37 -3.78 -30.15
N ALA A 344 14.18 -4.77 -29.76
CA ALA A 344 13.82 -6.19 -29.85
C ALA A 344 12.64 -6.61 -28.95
N TYR A 345 12.28 -5.80 -27.94
CA TYR A 345 11.21 -6.13 -26.99
C TYR A 345 9.87 -5.49 -27.37
N PHE A 346 9.84 -4.48 -28.24
CA PHE A 346 8.60 -3.83 -28.67
C PHE A 346 8.16 -4.32 -30.05
N ASP A 347 6.86 -4.53 -30.23
CA ASP A 347 6.24 -4.84 -31.53
C ASP A 347 6.05 -3.61 -32.42
N GLU A 348 6.04 -2.44 -31.80
CA GLU A 348 5.75 -1.17 -32.43
C GLU A 348 7.06 -0.36 -32.53
N ASP A 349 7.15 0.48 -33.57
CA ASP A 349 8.32 1.33 -33.78
C ASP A 349 8.49 2.38 -32.65
N ARG A 350 9.70 2.93 -32.55
CA ARG A 350 10.06 3.96 -31.55
C ARG A 350 9.07 5.11 -31.48
N SER A 351 8.60 5.60 -32.63
CA SER A 351 7.73 6.77 -32.71
C SER A 351 6.33 6.45 -32.17
N THR A 352 5.81 5.27 -32.48
CA THR A 352 4.51 4.80 -32.02
C THR A 352 4.51 4.52 -30.52
N VAL A 353 5.53 3.82 -30.01
CA VAL A 353 5.69 3.58 -28.57
C VAL A 353 5.85 4.89 -27.81
N SER A 354 6.72 5.79 -28.28
CA SER A 354 6.91 7.11 -27.67
C SER A 354 5.60 7.90 -27.65
N LYS A 355 4.84 7.91 -28.75
CA LYS A 355 3.56 8.63 -28.82
C LYS A 355 2.54 8.09 -27.81
N ARG A 356 2.45 6.78 -27.63
CA ARG A 356 1.55 6.17 -26.64
C ARG A 356 1.95 6.51 -25.21
N LEU A 357 3.24 6.42 -24.89
CA LEU A 357 3.74 6.71 -23.55
C LEU A 357 3.67 8.21 -23.23
N PHE A 358 4.10 9.09 -24.14
CA PHE A 358 3.94 10.55 -23.96
C PHE A 358 2.47 10.98 -23.96
N GLY A 359 1.57 10.26 -24.61
CA GLY A 359 0.12 10.51 -24.56
C GLY A 359 -0.47 10.43 -23.15
N VAL A 360 0.18 9.70 -22.25
CA VAL A 360 -0.15 9.67 -20.81
C VAL A 360 0.20 10.99 -20.13
N ASN A 361 1.24 11.69 -20.57
CA ASN A 361 1.58 13.05 -20.10
C ASN A 361 0.87 14.16 -20.91
N GLY A 362 -0.26 13.84 -21.58
CA GLY A 362 -1.04 14.81 -22.34
C GLY A 362 -2.19 15.44 -21.53
N ALA A 363 -2.48 16.71 -21.78
CA ALA A 363 -3.62 17.44 -21.20
C ALA A 363 -3.64 17.38 -19.65
N GLN A 364 -4.78 17.06 -19.04
CA GLN A 364 -4.94 17.00 -17.59
C GLN A 364 -4.21 15.81 -16.94
N ARG A 365 -3.81 14.79 -17.72
CA ARG A 365 -3.15 13.58 -17.24
C ARG A 365 -1.73 13.78 -16.74
N ILE A 366 -1.10 14.94 -17.01
CA ILE A 366 0.16 15.34 -16.35
C ILE A 366 0.05 15.35 -14.82
N ASN A 367 -1.17 15.45 -14.29
CA ASN A 367 -1.42 15.46 -12.85
C ASN A 367 -1.66 14.05 -12.28
N LEU A 368 -1.62 12.98 -13.09
CA LEU A 368 -1.72 11.59 -12.60
C LEU A 368 -0.57 11.23 -11.64
N ALA A 369 0.62 11.81 -11.85
CA ALA A 369 1.77 11.68 -10.95
C ALA A 369 1.62 12.48 -9.64
N HIS A 370 0.62 13.38 -9.55
CA HIS A 370 0.37 14.23 -8.40
C HIS A 370 -1.12 14.21 -8.01
N PRO A 371 -1.64 13.09 -7.47
CA PRO A 371 -3.06 12.95 -7.16
C PRO A 371 -3.63 14.08 -6.30
N HIS A 372 -2.85 14.56 -5.31
CA HIS A 372 -3.26 15.66 -4.42
C HIS A 372 -3.47 16.96 -5.19
N LYS A 373 -2.50 17.33 -6.03
CA LYS A 373 -2.59 18.50 -6.89
C LYS A 373 -3.75 18.38 -7.88
N ALA A 374 -3.95 17.20 -8.47
CA ALA A 374 -5.07 16.94 -9.37
C ALA A 374 -6.42 17.14 -8.65
N HIS A 375 -6.54 16.68 -7.41
CA HIS A 375 -7.74 16.85 -6.60
C HIS A 375 -8.00 18.33 -6.26
N GLN A 376 -6.98 19.06 -5.78
CA GLN A 376 -7.09 20.49 -5.48
C GLN A 376 -7.50 21.32 -6.70
N LEU A 377 -7.06 20.92 -7.90
CA LEU A 377 -7.42 21.56 -9.17
C LEU A 377 -8.76 21.09 -9.74
N GLY A 378 -9.50 20.22 -9.04
CA GLY A 378 -10.81 19.71 -9.47
C GLY A 378 -10.73 18.78 -10.70
N ILE A 379 -9.56 18.22 -10.99
CA ILE A 379 -9.33 17.39 -12.18
C ILE A 379 -9.98 16.02 -12.01
N ARG A 380 -10.73 15.60 -13.04
CA ARG A 380 -11.38 14.29 -13.11
C ARG A 380 -10.87 13.53 -14.32
N PHE A 381 -10.57 12.25 -14.13
CA PHE A 381 -10.16 11.34 -15.18
C PHE A 381 -11.36 10.48 -15.60
N GLY A 382 -11.65 10.46 -16.89
CA GLY A 382 -12.78 9.74 -17.48
C GLY A 382 -12.37 8.47 -18.23
N GLY A 383 -13.34 7.81 -18.85
CA GLY A 383 -13.12 6.58 -19.61
C GLY A 383 -12.09 6.69 -20.74
N GLU A 384 -11.94 7.87 -21.35
CA GLU A 384 -10.91 8.13 -22.37
C GLU A 384 -9.49 8.11 -21.78
N ASP A 385 -9.29 8.69 -20.58
CA ASP A 385 -8.01 8.64 -19.88
C ASP A 385 -7.64 7.20 -19.51
N VAL A 386 -8.62 6.44 -19.03
CA VAL A 386 -8.47 5.01 -18.73
C VAL A 386 -8.13 4.22 -19.99
N ARG A 387 -8.74 4.54 -21.14
CA ARG A 387 -8.44 3.90 -22.43
C ARG A 387 -7.01 4.15 -22.88
N ILE A 388 -6.54 5.39 -22.76
CA ILE A 388 -5.14 5.77 -23.08
C ILE A 388 -4.17 5.02 -22.16
N LEU A 389 -4.43 4.98 -20.85
CA LEU A 389 -3.63 4.26 -19.88
C LEU A 389 -3.59 2.75 -20.15
N LYS A 390 -4.73 2.15 -20.50
CA LYS A 390 -4.81 0.73 -20.89
C LYS A 390 -3.95 0.43 -22.11
N ALA A 391 -4.01 1.28 -23.13
CA ALA A 391 -3.21 1.10 -24.34
C ALA A 391 -1.71 1.22 -24.05
N ALA A 392 -1.29 2.20 -23.25
CA ALA A 392 0.11 2.35 -22.86
C ALA A 392 0.60 1.18 -21.99
N LEU A 393 -0.22 0.73 -21.04
CA LEU A 393 0.11 -0.39 -20.17
C LEU A 393 0.26 -1.70 -20.94
N ALA A 394 -0.61 -1.98 -21.92
CA ALA A 394 -0.50 -3.19 -22.74
C ALA A 394 0.82 -3.26 -23.51
N VAL A 395 1.28 -2.13 -24.05
CA VAL A 395 2.56 -2.04 -24.77
C VAL A 395 3.75 -2.36 -23.85
N VAL A 396 3.76 -1.80 -22.64
CA VAL A 396 4.84 -2.08 -21.66
C VAL A 396 4.76 -3.51 -21.14
N GLN A 397 3.56 -4.03 -20.87
CA GLN A 397 3.38 -5.41 -20.41
C GLN A 397 3.92 -6.44 -21.41
N ASN A 398 3.62 -6.25 -22.70
CA ASN A 398 4.12 -7.13 -23.76
C ASN A 398 5.65 -7.08 -23.86
N ALA A 399 6.25 -5.89 -23.75
CA ALA A 399 7.71 -5.73 -23.79
C ALA A 399 8.40 -6.39 -22.59
N VAL A 400 7.85 -6.21 -21.38
CA VAL A 400 8.35 -6.87 -20.16
C VAL A 400 8.28 -8.38 -20.30
N ALA A 401 7.15 -8.93 -20.77
CA ALA A 401 7.01 -10.38 -20.94
C ALA A 401 8.05 -10.96 -21.91
N ARG A 402 8.33 -10.25 -23.02
CA ARG A 402 9.37 -10.65 -23.98
C ARG A 402 10.76 -10.62 -23.38
N PHE A 403 11.07 -9.57 -22.62
CA PHE A 403 12.34 -9.48 -21.93
C PHE A 403 12.52 -10.59 -20.89
N SER A 404 11.48 -10.89 -20.10
CA SER A 404 11.50 -12.00 -19.15
C SER A 404 11.76 -13.33 -19.85
N ASN A 405 11.09 -13.60 -20.98
CA ASN A 405 11.28 -14.83 -21.76
C ASN A 405 12.68 -14.91 -22.39
N ALA A 406 13.20 -13.81 -22.94
CA ALA A 406 14.55 -13.75 -23.50
C ALA A 406 15.64 -13.96 -22.43
N SER A 407 15.33 -13.65 -21.17
CA SER A 407 16.25 -13.78 -20.04
C SER A 407 16.36 -15.19 -19.48
N GLN A 408 15.39 -16.06 -19.75
CA GLN A 408 15.35 -17.42 -19.19
C GLN A 408 16.12 -18.46 -20.02
N GLY A 409 16.59 -18.11 -21.22
CA GLY A 409 17.29 -19.01 -22.13
C GLY A 409 16.39 -20.16 -22.65
N PRO A 410 16.70 -20.76 -23.81
CA PRO A 410 16.05 -22.00 -24.20
C PRO A 410 16.46 -23.11 -23.21
N SER A 411 15.47 -23.71 -22.57
CA SER A 411 15.60 -24.92 -21.74
C SER A 411 16.10 -26.12 -22.52
#